data_AF-A0A7C1GIT5-F1
#
_entry.id   AF-A0A7C1GIT5-F1
#
_cell.length_a   1.000
_cell.length_b   1.000
_cell.length_c   1.000
_cell.angle_alpha   90.00
_cell.angle_beta   90.00
_cell.angle_gamma   90.00
#
_symmetry.space_group_name_H-M   'P 1'
#
loop_
_entity.id
_entity.type
_entity.pdbx_description
1 polymer ?
#
loop_
_entity_poly.entity_id
_entity_poly.type
_entity_poly.pdbx_seq_one_letter_code
_entity_poly.pdbx_strand_id
1 'polypeptide(L)'
;MNTAYAWASREFGGVNLSDARLNRRLVSTAAHIRENPCGTLTRTITDKPELKGAYRFFKNKKVKHLDILQPHLEKTRRACTAAGEYLLLEDTTECSFSQRDKISGMGPLTLKTSQGFLAHTCLAMRIERWNDASSPELTVMGLFGQERWAREQAKGSVAQRKKKKRQQKRAATILRSPIAGVAASFQLPARRPGRNGRWWRIEKVIYSV
;
A
#
# COMPACT_ATOMS: atom_id res chain seq x y z
N MET A 1 0.61 -17.38 -24.91
CA MET A 1 -0.21 -16.79 -23.82
C MET A 1 -0.11 -15.28 -23.89
N ASN A 2 -1.22 -14.55 -23.77
CA ASN A 2 -1.22 -13.08 -23.64
C ASN A 2 -0.30 -12.69 -22.46
N THR A 3 0.69 -11.82 -22.71
CA THR A 3 1.70 -11.39 -21.73
C THR A 3 1.05 -10.72 -20.51
N ALA A 4 -0.06 -10.01 -20.70
CA ALA A 4 -0.83 -9.39 -19.63
C ALA A 4 -1.52 -10.43 -18.74
N TYR A 5 -2.08 -11.49 -19.33
CA TYR A 5 -2.72 -12.56 -18.55
C TYR A 5 -1.70 -13.42 -17.80
N ALA A 6 -0.55 -13.70 -18.42
CA ALA A 6 0.55 -14.39 -17.76
C ALA A 6 1.09 -13.58 -16.56
N TRP A 7 1.25 -12.26 -16.73
CA TRP A 7 1.59 -11.35 -15.64
C TRP A 7 0.52 -11.37 -14.54
N ALA A 8 -0.76 -11.21 -14.89
CA ALA A 8 -1.84 -11.17 -13.92
C ALA A 8 -1.99 -12.49 -13.16
N SER A 9 -1.80 -13.62 -13.84
CA SER A 9 -1.82 -14.95 -13.22
C SER A 9 -0.67 -15.12 -12.23
N ARG A 10 0.53 -14.63 -12.58
CA ARG A 10 1.68 -14.67 -11.67
C ARG A 10 1.50 -13.77 -10.45
N GLU A 11 0.95 -12.58 -10.64
CA GLU A 11 0.81 -11.60 -9.55
C GLU A 11 -0.40 -11.90 -8.67
N PHE A 12 -1.55 -12.28 -9.24
CA PHE A 12 -2.82 -12.45 -8.51
C PHE A 12 -3.30 -13.90 -8.38
N GLY A 13 -2.64 -14.87 -9.01
CA GLY A 13 -3.08 -16.28 -9.00
C GLY A 13 -3.06 -16.94 -7.62
N GLY A 14 -2.24 -16.42 -6.70
CA GLY A 14 -2.19 -16.87 -5.29
C GLY A 14 -3.23 -16.21 -4.38
N VAL A 15 -4.05 -15.27 -4.89
CA VAL A 15 -5.07 -14.60 -4.09
C VAL A 15 -6.24 -15.56 -3.81
N ASN A 16 -6.66 -15.64 -2.55
CA ASN A 16 -7.81 -16.45 -2.13
C ASN A 16 -8.95 -15.57 -1.59
N LEU A 17 -9.93 -15.27 -2.44
CA LEU A 17 -11.15 -14.54 -2.07
C LEU A 17 -12.28 -15.46 -1.59
N SER A 18 -11.98 -16.72 -1.25
CA SER A 18 -12.96 -17.76 -0.84
C SER A 18 -14.08 -18.02 -1.86
N ASP A 19 -13.91 -17.60 -3.12
CA ASP A 19 -14.76 -17.93 -4.27
C ASP A 19 -13.88 -17.98 -5.53
N ALA A 20 -13.75 -19.16 -6.13
CA ALA A 20 -12.92 -19.38 -7.31
C ALA A 20 -13.32 -18.51 -8.52
N ARG A 21 -14.59 -18.10 -8.61
CA ARG A 21 -15.04 -17.18 -9.67
C ARG A 21 -14.53 -15.77 -9.43
N LEU A 22 -14.44 -15.33 -8.18
CA LEU A 22 -13.84 -14.04 -7.83
C LEU A 22 -12.33 -14.03 -8.09
N ASN A 23 -11.63 -15.12 -7.78
CA ASN A 23 -10.20 -15.26 -8.09
C ASN A 23 -9.94 -15.17 -9.60
N ARG A 24 -10.70 -15.93 -10.42
CA ARG A 24 -10.61 -15.84 -11.89
C ARG A 24 -10.94 -14.44 -12.42
N ARG A 25 -11.97 -13.80 -11.85
CA ARG A 25 -12.37 -12.43 -12.23
C ARG A 25 -11.30 -11.40 -11.88
N LEU A 26 -10.61 -11.54 -10.75
CA LEU A 26 -9.48 -10.68 -10.38
C LEU A 26 -8.37 -10.78 -11.43
N VAL A 27 -7.96 -11.99 -11.80
CA VAL A 27 -6.91 -12.20 -12.81
C VAL A 27 -7.29 -11.60 -14.16
N SER A 28 -8.52 -11.86 -14.66
CA SER A 28 -9.00 -11.26 -15.92
C SER A 28 -9.04 -9.73 -15.85
N THR A 29 -9.60 -9.16 -14.77
CA THR A 29 -9.70 -7.70 -14.60
C THR A 29 -8.31 -7.05 -14.54
N ALA A 30 -7.36 -7.66 -13.83
CA ALA A 30 -6.00 -7.18 -13.73
C ALA A 30 -5.24 -7.28 -15.05
N ALA A 31 -5.45 -8.36 -15.82
CA ALA A 31 -4.86 -8.52 -17.15
C ALA A 31 -5.32 -7.39 -18.09
N HIS A 32 -6.62 -7.09 -18.11
CA HIS A 32 -7.13 -5.96 -18.88
C HIS A 32 -6.49 -4.65 -18.40
N ILE A 33 -6.56 -4.31 -17.11
CA ILE A 33 -5.94 -3.08 -16.58
C ILE A 33 -4.46 -2.96 -16.96
N ARG A 34 -3.72 -4.08 -17.02
CA ARG A 34 -2.31 -4.09 -17.43
C ARG A 34 -2.10 -3.67 -18.90
N GLU A 35 -3.03 -3.98 -19.79
CA GLU A 35 -2.95 -3.60 -21.21
C GLU A 35 -3.04 -2.07 -21.39
N ASN A 36 -3.75 -1.38 -20.49
CA ASN A 36 -3.81 0.09 -20.48
C ASN A 36 -3.93 0.62 -19.04
N PRO A 37 -2.81 0.74 -18.31
CA PRO A 37 -2.81 1.05 -16.88
C PRO A 37 -3.29 2.47 -16.55
N CYS A 38 -3.18 3.39 -17.51
CA CYS A 38 -3.68 4.76 -17.39
C CYS A 38 -5.09 4.94 -17.99
N GLY A 39 -5.71 3.85 -18.46
CA GLY A 39 -7.03 3.86 -19.09
C GLY A 39 -8.18 3.77 -18.09
N THR A 40 -9.39 4.07 -18.57
CA THR A 40 -10.63 3.76 -17.84
C THR A 40 -11.03 2.30 -18.06
N LEU A 41 -11.77 1.70 -17.12
CA LEU A 41 -12.28 0.34 -17.29
C LEU A 41 -13.07 0.16 -18.60
N THR A 42 -13.85 1.16 -18.99
CA THR A 42 -14.63 1.15 -20.25
C THR A 42 -13.76 1.19 -21.51
N ARG A 43 -12.58 1.80 -21.44
CA ARG A 43 -11.63 1.86 -22.55
C ARG A 43 -10.79 0.60 -22.63
N THR A 44 -10.49 0.00 -21.48
CA THR A 44 -9.61 -1.15 -21.38
C THR A 44 -10.35 -2.48 -21.55
N ILE A 45 -11.64 -2.55 -21.18
CA ILE A 45 -12.49 -3.74 -21.31
C ILE A 45 -13.63 -3.41 -22.27
N THR A 46 -13.47 -3.78 -23.54
CA THR A 46 -14.44 -3.49 -24.60
C THR A 46 -15.62 -4.46 -24.63
N ASP A 47 -15.43 -5.69 -24.16
CA ASP A 47 -16.51 -6.67 -24.03
C ASP A 47 -17.48 -6.30 -22.89
N LYS A 48 -18.78 -6.19 -23.23
CA LYS A 48 -19.81 -5.72 -22.29
C LYS A 48 -20.00 -6.67 -21.09
N PRO A 49 -20.13 -8.00 -21.27
CA PRO A 49 -20.13 -8.96 -20.17
C PRO A 49 -18.91 -8.84 -19.24
N GLU A 50 -17.70 -8.77 -19.79
CA GLU A 50 -16.47 -8.67 -19.02
C GLU A 50 -16.41 -7.36 -18.22
N LEU A 51 -16.77 -6.23 -18.84
CA LEU A 51 -16.82 -4.92 -18.18
C LEU A 51 -17.82 -4.92 -17.01
N LYS A 52 -19.01 -5.49 -17.22
CA LYS A 52 -20.02 -5.66 -16.16
C LYS A 52 -19.50 -6.56 -15.04
N GLY A 53 -18.73 -7.59 -15.39
CA GLY A 53 -18.02 -8.46 -14.46
C GLY A 53 -17.03 -7.71 -13.57
N ALA A 54 -16.20 -6.84 -14.16
CA ALA A 54 -15.23 -6.01 -13.44
C ALA A 54 -15.93 -5.04 -12.46
N TYR A 55 -16.99 -4.35 -12.88
CA TYR A 55 -17.76 -3.50 -11.96
C TYR A 55 -18.39 -4.27 -10.81
N ARG A 56 -18.97 -5.45 -11.09
CA ARG A 56 -19.51 -6.33 -10.05
C ARG A 56 -18.43 -6.81 -9.08
N PHE A 57 -17.23 -7.09 -9.58
CA PHE A 57 -16.07 -7.46 -8.75
C PHE A 57 -15.71 -6.34 -7.77
N PHE A 58 -15.49 -5.11 -8.24
CA PHE A 58 -15.14 -3.99 -7.36
C PHE A 58 -16.24 -3.62 -6.35
N LYS A 59 -17.52 -3.87 -6.68
CA LYS A 59 -18.66 -3.64 -5.78
C LYS A 59 -18.87 -4.78 -4.77
N ASN A 60 -18.22 -5.93 -4.93
CA ASN A 60 -18.49 -7.11 -4.13
C ASN A 60 -17.89 -6.98 -2.71
N LYS A 61 -18.74 -7.02 -1.68
CA LYS A 61 -18.33 -6.90 -0.26
C LYS A 61 -17.40 -8.02 0.22
N LYS A 62 -17.38 -9.17 -0.46
CA LYS A 62 -16.46 -10.28 -0.16
C LYS A 62 -15.02 -9.96 -0.61
N VAL A 63 -14.85 -9.02 -1.54
CA VAL A 63 -13.54 -8.63 -2.06
C VAL A 63 -12.99 -7.51 -1.18
N LYS A 64 -12.03 -7.84 -0.31
CA LYS A 64 -11.37 -6.85 0.53
C LYS A 64 -10.00 -6.49 -0.04
N HIS A 65 -9.60 -5.25 0.25
CA HIS A 65 -8.32 -4.70 -0.16
C HIS A 65 -7.12 -5.54 0.32
N LEU A 66 -7.11 -5.92 1.60
CA LEU A 66 -6.02 -6.71 2.17
C LEU A 66 -5.98 -8.13 1.61
N ASP A 67 -7.13 -8.76 1.34
CA ASP A 67 -7.17 -10.10 0.76
C ASP A 67 -6.48 -10.14 -0.63
N ILE A 68 -6.64 -9.06 -1.42
CA ILE A 68 -5.93 -8.90 -2.71
C ILE A 68 -4.44 -8.64 -2.49
N LEU A 69 -4.08 -7.76 -1.55
CA LEU A 69 -2.68 -7.37 -1.33
C LEU A 69 -1.84 -8.45 -0.67
N GLN A 70 -2.44 -9.28 0.18
CA GLN A 70 -1.73 -10.17 1.11
C GLN A 70 -0.67 -11.06 0.43
N PRO A 71 -0.94 -11.72 -0.71
CA PRO A 71 0.10 -12.54 -1.37
C PRO A 71 1.30 -11.72 -1.87
N HIS A 72 1.06 -10.46 -2.30
CA HIS A 72 2.15 -9.57 -2.71
C HIS A 72 2.99 -9.13 -1.50
N LEU A 73 2.34 -8.81 -0.38
CA LEU A 73 3.03 -8.46 0.86
C LEU A 73 3.90 -9.63 1.36
N GLU A 74 3.36 -10.85 1.34
CA GLU A 74 4.10 -12.05 1.70
C GLU A 74 5.28 -12.32 0.77
N LYS A 75 5.09 -12.17 -0.55
CA LYS A 75 6.15 -12.31 -1.55
C LYS A 75 7.29 -11.33 -1.28
N THR A 76 6.98 -10.05 -1.06
CA THR A 76 8.00 -9.03 -0.75
C THR A 76 8.68 -9.32 0.59
N ARG A 77 7.93 -9.66 1.64
CA ARG A 77 8.50 -10.00 2.96
C ARG A 77 9.43 -11.21 2.89
N ARG A 78 9.04 -12.27 2.17
CA ARG A 78 9.90 -13.44 1.92
C ARG A 78 11.15 -13.06 1.13
N ALA A 79 11.05 -12.20 0.11
CA ALA A 79 12.22 -11.73 -0.62
C ALA A 79 13.20 -10.90 0.24
N CYS A 80 12.69 -10.26 1.29
CA CYS A 80 13.48 -9.53 2.29
C CYS A 80 14.12 -10.43 3.36
N THR A 81 13.91 -11.76 3.36
CA THR A 81 14.66 -12.68 4.27
C THR A 81 16.02 -13.08 3.72
N ALA A 82 16.30 -12.84 2.45
CA ALA A 82 17.61 -13.13 1.87
C ALA A 82 18.68 -12.22 2.50
N ALA A 83 19.91 -12.70 2.62
CA ALA A 83 21.01 -11.91 3.15
C ALA A 83 21.21 -10.62 2.33
N GLY A 84 21.37 -9.50 3.02
CA GLY A 84 21.51 -8.17 2.40
C GLY A 84 21.03 -7.02 3.26
N GLU A 85 21.27 -5.79 2.77
CA GLU A 85 20.78 -4.56 3.38
C GLU A 85 19.49 -4.10 2.70
N TYR A 86 18.47 -3.78 3.50
CA TYR A 86 17.16 -3.33 3.01
C TYR A 86 16.76 -1.99 3.62
N LEU A 87 16.15 -1.16 2.77
CA LEU A 87 15.46 0.07 3.15
C LEU A 87 13.96 -0.19 3.15
N LEU A 88 13.32 0.03 4.30
CA LEU A 88 11.87 0.09 4.40
C LEU A 88 11.44 1.54 4.44
N LEU A 89 10.92 2.03 3.32
CA LEU A 89 10.52 3.43 3.13
C LEU A 89 9.03 3.59 3.43
N GLU A 90 8.70 4.33 4.48
CA GLU A 90 7.33 4.63 4.85
C GLU A 90 6.93 6.05 4.46
N ASP A 91 5.76 6.20 3.84
CA ASP A 91 5.14 7.50 3.58
C ASP A 91 3.61 7.41 3.61
N THR A 92 2.94 8.54 3.86
CA THR A 92 1.48 8.65 3.84
C THR A 92 1.03 9.61 2.75
N THR A 93 0.27 9.09 1.77
CA THR A 93 -0.31 9.91 0.71
C THR A 93 -1.82 10.12 0.89
N GLU A 94 -2.33 11.26 0.44
CA GLU A 94 -3.77 11.56 0.42
C GLU A 94 -4.37 11.20 -0.95
N CYS A 95 -5.31 10.26 -0.98
CA CYS A 95 -6.06 9.90 -2.18
C CYS A 95 -7.33 10.76 -2.26
N SER A 96 -7.31 11.79 -3.11
CA SER A 96 -8.40 12.76 -3.27
C SER A 96 -9.48 12.30 -4.26
N PHE A 97 -10.74 12.40 -3.83
CA PHE A 97 -11.95 12.15 -4.64
C PHE A 97 -12.89 13.36 -4.66
N SER A 98 -12.30 14.55 -4.55
CA SER A 98 -13.04 15.80 -4.31
C SER A 98 -13.86 16.29 -5.50
N GLN A 99 -13.56 15.79 -6.70
CA GLN A 99 -14.30 16.11 -7.94
C GLN A 99 -15.57 15.26 -8.11
N ARG A 100 -15.93 14.45 -7.11
CA ARG A 100 -17.13 13.60 -7.13
C ARG A 100 -18.08 14.01 -6.01
N ASP A 101 -19.34 13.64 -6.17
CA ASP A 101 -20.34 13.71 -5.10
C ASP A 101 -19.86 12.95 -3.86
N LYS A 102 -20.51 13.21 -2.72
CA LYS A 102 -20.14 12.60 -1.43
C LYS A 102 -20.08 11.08 -1.53
N ILE A 103 -18.89 10.50 -1.38
CA ILE A 103 -18.66 9.06 -1.41
C ILE A 103 -18.71 8.53 0.03
N SER A 104 -19.53 7.51 0.26
CA SER A 104 -19.62 6.85 1.57
C SER A 104 -18.26 6.27 1.98
N GLY A 105 -17.91 6.43 3.27
CA GLY A 105 -16.64 5.95 3.82
C GLY A 105 -15.44 6.86 3.59
N MET A 106 -15.60 8.00 2.90
CA MET A 106 -14.54 9.01 2.78
C MET A 106 -14.50 9.95 3.99
N GLY A 107 -13.32 10.50 4.27
CA GLY A 107 -13.07 11.49 5.31
C GLY A 107 -12.54 12.80 4.75
N PRO A 108 -12.43 13.85 5.59
CA PRO A 108 -11.79 15.10 5.19
C PRO A 108 -10.30 14.88 4.93
N LEU A 109 -9.76 15.57 3.94
CA LEU A 109 -8.33 15.63 3.65
C LEU A 109 -7.70 16.89 4.25
N THR A 110 -6.45 17.22 3.88
CA THR A 110 -5.78 18.42 4.38
C THR A 110 -6.48 19.70 3.93
N LEU A 111 -6.93 19.75 2.68
CA LEU A 111 -7.85 20.79 2.23
C LEU A 111 -9.25 20.50 2.78
N LYS A 112 -9.86 21.48 3.45
CA LYS A 112 -11.11 21.25 4.23
C LYS A 112 -12.32 20.90 3.37
N THR A 113 -12.32 21.31 2.10
CA THR A 113 -13.39 21.05 1.13
C THR A 113 -13.19 19.75 0.37
N SER A 114 -12.05 19.07 0.53
CA SER A 114 -11.76 17.81 -0.14
C SER A 114 -12.16 16.59 0.68
N GLN A 115 -12.57 15.55 -0.04
CA GLN A 115 -12.90 14.23 0.50
C GLN A 115 -11.95 13.16 -0.05
N GLY A 116 -11.64 12.17 0.77
CA GLY A 116 -10.79 11.06 0.38
C GLY A 116 -10.39 10.15 1.52
N PHE A 117 -9.27 9.46 1.34
CA PHE A 117 -8.65 8.63 2.38
C PHE A 117 -7.12 8.77 2.32
N LEU A 118 -6.45 8.32 3.38
CA LEU A 118 -5.01 8.25 3.46
C LEU A 118 -4.57 6.81 3.17
N ALA A 119 -3.50 6.67 2.40
CA ALA A 119 -2.79 5.41 2.22
C ALA A 119 -1.39 5.56 2.79
N HIS A 120 -1.12 4.83 3.88
CA HIS A 120 0.23 4.72 4.42
C HIS A 120 0.87 3.47 3.87
N THR A 121 1.98 3.64 3.17
CA THR A 121 2.62 2.59 2.38
C THR A 121 4.05 2.42 2.84
N CYS A 122 4.47 1.16 3.00
CA CYS A 122 5.86 0.78 3.23
C CYS A 122 6.40 0.09 1.98
N LEU A 123 7.37 0.72 1.30
CA LEU A 123 8.06 0.18 0.14
C LEU A 123 9.39 -0.42 0.57
N ALA A 124 9.63 -1.70 0.24
CA ALA A 124 10.91 -2.35 0.48
C ALA A 124 11.84 -2.21 -0.73
N MET A 125 13.07 -1.81 -0.46
CA MET A 125 14.15 -1.74 -1.45
C MET A 125 15.40 -2.43 -0.90
N ARG A 126 16.09 -3.20 -1.74
CA ARG A 126 17.39 -3.80 -1.42
C ARG A 126 18.50 -2.84 -1.85
N ILE A 127 19.50 -2.66 -1.00
CA ILE A 127 20.75 -1.97 -1.37
C ILE A 127 21.66 -3.00 -2.03
N GLU A 128 21.98 -2.79 -3.30
CA GLU A 128 22.91 -3.67 -4.03
C GLU A 128 24.36 -3.27 -3.76
N ARG A 129 24.63 -1.96 -3.79
CA ARG A 129 25.93 -1.38 -3.47
C ARG A 129 25.81 0.10 -3.14
N TRP A 130 26.88 0.65 -2.57
CA TRP A 130 27.07 2.09 -2.40
C TRP A 130 28.01 2.57 -3.50
N ASN A 131 27.66 3.65 -4.19
CA ASN A 131 28.55 4.29 -5.16
C ASN A 131 29.49 5.32 -4.50
N ASP A 132 30.44 5.84 -5.27
CA ASP A 132 31.48 6.77 -4.78
C ASP A 132 30.89 8.09 -4.23
N ALA A 133 29.69 8.47 -4.66
CA ALA A 133 28.95 9.61 -4.15
C ALA A 133 28.15 9.31 -2.86
N SER A 134 28.43 8.19 -2.18
CA SER A 134 27.69 7.72 -1.00
C SER A 134 26.19 7.56 -1.25
N SER A 135 25.79 7.27 -2.48
CA SER A 135 24.40 6.99 -2.85
C SER A 135 24.21 5.48 -3.08
N PRO A 136 23.18 4.87 -2.49
CA PRO A 136 22.93 3.45 -2.69
C PRO A 136 22.28 3.19 -4.05
N GLU A 137 22.71 2.14 -4.73
CA GLU A 137 21.96 1.56 -5.83
C GLU A 137 20.92 0.60 -5.28
N LEU A 138 19.68 0.75 -5.74
CA LEU A 138 18.52 0.13 -5.12
C LEU A 138 17.73 -0.73 -6.09
N THR A 139 17.37 -1.94 -5.64
CA THR A 139 16.39 -2.80 -6.32
C THR A 139 15.06 -2.74 -5.57
N VAL A 140 13.96 -2.51 -6.28
CA VAL A 140 12.61 -2.48 -5.69
C VAL A 140 12.15 -3.92 -5.39
N MET A 141 11.92 -4.23 -4.11
CA MET A 141 11.43 -5.54 -3.68
C MET A 141 9.89 -5.62 -3.71
N GLY A 142 9.22 -4.47 -3.57
CA GLY A 142 7.77 -4.34 -3.62
C GLY A 142 7.17 -3.76 -2.35
N LEU A 143 5.85 -3.94 -2.19
CA LEU A 143 5.12 -3.44 -1.02
C LEU A 143 5.34 -4.35 0.18
N PHE A 144 5.93 -3.79 1.24
CA PHE A 144 6.12 -4.48 2.51
C PHE A 144 4.87 -4.42 3.40
N GLY A 145 4.09 -3.35 3.24
CA GLY A 145 2.79 -3.19 3.88
C GLY A 145 2.05 -1.95 3.39
N GLN A 146 0.73 -1.96 3.56
CA GLN A 146 -0.10 -0.80 3.26
C GLN A 146 -1.31 -0.80 4.21
N GLU A 147 -1.60 0.36 4.78
CA GLU A 147 -2.83 0.62 5.52
C GLU A 147 -3.57 1.79 4.86
N ARG A 148 -4.90 1.75 4.89
CA ARG A 148 -5.75 2.83 4.41
C ARG A 148 -6.81 3.20 5.43
N TRP A 149 -7.04 4.50 5.62
CA TRP A 149 -8.11 4.99 6.49
C TRP A 149 -8.64 6.34 6.04
N ALA A 150 -9.90 6.60 6.35
CA ALA A 150 -10.47 7.94 6.26
C ALA A 150 -10.25 8.68 7.59
N ARG A 151 -9.98 9.99 7.55
CA ARG A 151 -10.02 10.81 8.77
C ARG A 151 -11.45 10.88 9.28
N GLU A 152 -11.61 10.89 10.60
CA GLU A 152 -12.90 11.22 11.19
C GLU A 152 -13.21 12.70 10.97
N GLN A 153 -14.46 13.03 10.67
CA GLN A 153 -14.89 14.43 10.75
C GLN A 153 -14.72 14.94 12.18
N ALA A 154 -14.19 16.15 12.31
CA ALA A 154 -13.94 16.75 13.61
C ALA A 154 -15.27 17.04 14.33
N LYS A 155 -15.63 16.19 15.31
CA LYS A 155 -16.75 16.40 16.22
C LYS A 155 -16.30 17.19 17.47
N GLY A 156 -17.19 18.01 18.03
CA GLY A 156 -16.95 18.77 19.26
C GLY A 156 -16.27 20.13 19.08
N SER A 157 -16.13 20.88 20.19
CA SER A 157 -15.55 22.22 20.28
C SER A 157 -14.04 22.23 20.04
N VAL A 158 -13.46 23.42 19.77
CA VAL A 158 -12.02 23.59 19.53
C VAL A 158 -11.16 23.04 20.69
N ALA A 159 -11.60 23.22 21.93
CA ALA A 159 -10.92 22.69 23.11
C ALA A 159 -10.93 21.15 23.15
N GLN A 160 -12.09 20.53 22.85
CA GLN A 160 -12.24 19.08 22.77
C GLN A 160 -11.33 18.49 21.68
N ARG A 161 -11.24 19.16 20.51
CA ARG A 161 -10.35 18.77 19.41
C ARG A 161 -8.87 18.85 19.80
N LYS A 162 -8.44 19.91 20.49
CA LYS A 162 -7.06 20.05 21.00
C LYS A 162 -6.71 18.95 22.00
N LYS A 163 -7.63 18.58 22.90
CA LYS A 163 -7.46 17.48 23.86
C LYS A 163 -7.31 16.13 23.16
N LYS A 164 -8.20 15.80 22.20
CA LYS A 164 -8.13 14.56 21.40
C LYS A 164 -6.84 14.48 20.57
N LYS A 165 -6.40 15.59 19.95
CA LYS A 165 -5.13 15.65 19.20
C LYS A 165 -3.92 15.41 20.09
N ARG A 166 -3.90 15.94 21.33
CA ARG A 166 -2.82 15.69 22.31
C ARG A 166 -2.77 14.22 22.75
N GLN A 167 -3.93 13.59 22.94
CA GLN A 167 -4.03 12.17 23.28
C GLN A 167 -3.57 11.28 22.12
N GLN A 168 -3.99 11.59 20.88
CA GLN A 168 -3.57 10.85 19.68
C GLN A 168 -2.08 11.03 19.38
N LYS A 169 -1.49 12.21 19.57
CA LYS A 169 -0.03 12.43 19.43
C LYS A 169 0.81 11.53 20.35
N ARG A 170 0.27 11.12 21.51
CA ARG A 170 0.95 10.18 22.43
C ARG A 170 0.83 8.72 21.98
N ALA A 171 -0.06 8.39 21.06
CA ALA A 171 -0.35 7.01 20.63
C ALA A 171 -0.01 6.72 19.15
N ALA A 172 0.09 7.73 18.28
CA ALA A 172 -0.19 7.53 16.85
C ALA A 172 1.00 7.54 15.88
N THR A 173 2.25 7.39 16.31
CA THR A 173 3.35 7.16 15.35
C THR A 173 3.80 5.70 15.31
N ILE A 174 3.70 4.97 16.43
CA ILE A 174 4.20 3.60 16.53
C ILE A 174 3.11 2.56 16.20
N LEU A 175 1.82 2.89 16.40
CA LEU A 175 0.73 1.89 16.33
C LEU A 175 0.23 1.57 14.91
N ARG A 176 0.69 2.29 13.88
CA ARG A 176 0.16 2.18 12.49
C ARG A 176 1.23 2.01 11.43
N SER A 177 2.49 1.88 11.84
CA SER A 177 3.55 1.48 10.90
C SER A 177 3.25 0.04 10.46
N PRO A 178 3.21 -0.24 9.14
CA PRO A 178 3.03 -1.60 8.63
C PRO A 178 4.17 -2.53 9.04
N ILE A 179 5.29 -1.97 9.50
CA ILE A 179 6.45 -2.69 10.03
C ILE A 179 6.26 -3.05 11.51
N ALA A 180 5.44 -2.32 12.28
CA ALA A 180 5.28 -2.49 13.72
C ALA A 180 4.83 -3.90 14.13
N GLY A 181 3.97 -4.55 13.32
CA GLY A 181 3.55 -5.93 13.55
C GLY A 181 4.53 -6.99 13.03
N VAL A 182 5.37 -6.64 12.04
CA VAL A 182 6.30 -7.58 11.39
C VAL A 182 7.62 -7.67 12.15
N ALA A 183 8.07 -6.59 12.79
CA ALA A 183 9.27 -6.61 13.64
C ALA A 183 9.19 -7.58 14.84
N ALA A 184 7.97 -8.01 15.23
CA ALA A 184 7.76 -9.00 16.28
C ALA A 184 7.80 -10.46 15.78
N SER A 185 7.59 -10.70 14.47
CA SER A 185 7.49 -12.05 13.89
C SER A 185 8.63 -12.39 12.93
N PHE A 186 9.24 -11.38 12.31
CA PHE A 186 10.50 -11.49 11.61
C PHE A 186 11.57 -11.01 12.57
N GLN A 187 12.64 -11.78 12.74
CA GLN A 187 13.88 -11.38 13.42
C GLN A 187 14.55 -10.24 12.63
N LEU A 188 13.88 -9.09 12.52
CA LEU A 188 14.41 -7.92 11.82
C LEU A 188 15.58 -7.39 12.65
N PRO A 189 16.79 -7.35 12.10
CA PRO A 189 17.98 -6.97 12.84
C PRO A 189 17.92 -5.51 13.31
N ALA A 190 18.59 -5.20 14.42
CA ALA A 190 18.51 -3.90 15.08
C ALA A 190 18.87 -2.72 14.17
N ARG A 191 18.20 -1.58 14.39
CA ARG A 191 18.44 -0.31 13.67
C ARG A 191 19.92 0.08 13.74
N ARG A 192 20.59 0.23 12.59
CA ARG A 192 21.96 0.79 12.56
C ARG A 192 21.95 2.31 12.34
N PRO A 193 22.78 3.10 13.04
CA PRO A 193 22.99 4.50 12.72
C PRO A 193 23.69 4.65 11.36
N GLY A 194 23.32 5.67 10.58
CA GLY A 194 24.01 6.01 9.33
C GLY A 194 25.45 6.44 9.58
N ARG A 195 26.37 6.10 8.66
CA ARG A 195 27.83 6.30 8.78
C ARG A 195 28.31 7.73 9.12
N ASN A 196 27.45 8.75 8.99
CA ASN A 196 27.80 10.17 9.21
C ASN A 196 26.96 10.90 10.29
N GLY A 197 26.25 10.19 11.18
CA GLY A 197 25.56 10.82 12.32
C GLY A 197 24.44 11.83 11.97
N ARG A 198 24.08 11.98 10.69
CA ARG A 198 23.05 12.91 10.22
C ARG A 198 21.74 12.18 9.94
N TRP A 199 20.72 12.53 10.73
CA TRP A 199 19.34 12.09 10.59
C TRP A 199 18.64 12.95 9.53
N TRP A 200 18.54 12.45 8.29
CA TRP A 200 17.56 13.01 7.35
C TRP A 200 16.19 12.51 7.79
N ARG A 201 15.25 13.44 8.04
CA ARG A 201 13.86 13.15 8.44
C ARG A 201 13.07 12.55 7.27
N ILE A 202 13.39 11.31 6.96
CA ILE A 202 12.54 10.25 6.40
C ILE A 202 12.74 9.14 7.43
N GLU A 203 11.69 8.48 7.93
CA GLU A 203 11.84 7.35 8.87
C GLU A 203 12.48 6.16 8.14
N LYS A 204 13.79 6.28 7.82
CA LYS A 204 14.63 5.27 7.22
C LYS A 204 15.01 4.30 8.33
N VAL A 205 14.45 3.09 8.27
CA VAL A 205 14.97 2.01 9.09
C VAL A 205 15.79 1.10 8.17
N ILE A 206 17.10 1.09 8.40
CA ILE A 206 18.04 0.20 7.72
C ILE A 206 18.04 -1.12 8.48
N TYR A 207 17.74 -2.21 7.78
CA TYR A 207 17.85 -3.57 8.30
C TYR A 207 18.94 -4.31 7.51
N SER A 208 19.84 -5.02 8.21
CA SER A 208 20.91 -5.84 7.63
C SER A 208 20.74 -7.27 8.10
N VAL A 209 20.20 -8.16 7.26
CA VAL A 209 20.08 -9.60 7.56
C VAL A 209 21.44 -10.27 7.48
#